data_AF-A0AAN4WFZ1-F1
#
_entry.id   AF-A0AAN4WFZ1-F1
#
_cell.length_a   1.000
_cell.length_b   1.000
_cell.length_c   1.000
_cell.angle_alpha   90.00
_cell.angle_beta   90.00
_cell.angle_gamma   90.00
#
_symmetry.space_group_name_H-M   'P 1'
#
loop_
_entity.id
_entity.type
_entity.pdbx_description
1 polymer ?
#
loop_
_entity_poly.entity_id
_entity_poly.type
_entity_poly.pdbx_seq_one_letter_code
_entity_poly.pdbx_strand_id
1 'polypeptide(L)'
;MKIKIVNKSKHPLPEYKTKSSAGLDIRANIDEPIMLKSLERKLVPTGLFIELPDGYEAQMRPRSGLALNEGITLLNTPGTIDADYRGEIGVILVNLSHEVTQINDGDRICQMVINKVEQAELIEVEELGETERGRGGFGHTGKQ
;
A
#
# COMPACT_ATOMS: atom_id res chain seq x y z
N MET A 1 16.40 -6.39 -10.25
CA MET A 1 15.01 -6.48 -10.75
C MET A 1 14.68 -5.22 -11.54
N LYS A 2 13.88 -5.33 -12.61
CA LYS A 2 13.38 -4.18 -13.39
C LYS A 2 11.86 -4.33 -13.51
N ILE A 3 11.12 -3.23 -13.39
CA ILE A 3 9.65 -3.18 -13.52
C ILE A 3 9.34 -2.26 -14.69
N LYS A 4 8.39 -2.65 -15.54
CA LYS A 4 7.89 -1.76 -16.59
C LYS A 4 6.79 -0.90 -15.99
N ILE A 5 6.81 0.39 -16.29
CA ILE A 5 5.85 1.36 -15.77
C ILE A 5 5.43 2.30 -16.90
N VAL A 6 4.13 2.56 -17.01
CA VAL A 6 3.57 3.63 -17.82
C VAL A 6 3.10 4.72 -16.87
N ASN A 7 3.59 5.94 -17.09
CA ASN A 7 3.20 7.11 -16.31
C ASN A 7 2.37 8.04 -17.20
N LYS A 8 1.07 8.15 -16.90
CA LYS A 8 0.13 9.11 -17.49
C LYS A 8 -0.21 10.26 -16.55
N SER A 9 0.44 10.33 -15.38
CA SER A 9 0.23 11.41 -14.43
C SER A 9 0.89 12.71 -14.90
N LYS A 10 0.53 13.81 -14.23
CA LYS A 10 1.17 15.12 -14.40
C LYS A 10 2.55 15.20 -13.71
N HIS A 11 2.96 14.14 -13.01
CA HIS A 11 4.10 14.14 -12.10
C HIS A 11 5.26 13.26 -12.61
N PRO A 12 6.50 13.52 -12.17
CA PRO A 12 7.65 12.65 -12.48
C PRO A 12 7.44 11.22 -11.99
N LEU A 13 8.18 10.29 -12.59
CA LEU A 13 8.23 8.90 -12.10
C LEU A 13 8.64 8.86 -10.62
N PRO A 14 8.05 7.94 -9.83
CA PRO A 14 8.44 7.78 -8.44
C PRO A 14 9.86 7.21 -8.35
N GLU A 15 10.59 7.61 -7.32
CA GLU A 15 12.00 7.28 -7.13
C GLU A 15 12.29 6.89 -5.68
N TYR A 16 13.31 6.06 -5.48
CA TYR A 16 13.83 5.75 -4.15
C TYR A 16 14.57 6.98 -3.61
N LYS A 17 14.07 7.54 -2.51
CA LYS A 17 14.62 8.79 -1.95
C LYS A 17 16.00 8.63 -1.33
N THR A 18 16.34 7.44 -0.87
CA THR A 18 17.66 7.11 -0.37
C THR A 18 18.09 5.74 -0.90
N LYS A 19 19.39 5.47 -0.86
CA LYS A 19 19.97 4.17 -1.29
C LYS A 19 19.31 2.96 -0.62
N SER A 20 18.84 3.11 0.62
CA SER A 20 18.25 2.03 1.42
C SER A 20 16.74 2.19 1.62
N SER A 21 16.08 3.07 0.85
CA SER A 21 14.62 3.20 0.91
C SER A 21 13.96 1.92 0.40
N ALA A 22 13.05 1.36 1.21
CA ALA A 22 12.28 0.17 0.81
C ALA A 22 11.18 0.50 -0.20
N GLY A 23 10.62 1.71 -0.11
CA GLY A 23 9.46 2.14 -0.89
C GLY A 23 9.72 3.33 -1.81
N LEU A 24 8.84 3.46 -2.81
CA LEU A 24 8.75 4.55 -3.77
C LEU A 24 7.58 5.45 -3.36
N ASP A 25 7.81 6.73 -3.07
CA ASP A 25 6.72 7.66 -2.74
C ASP A 25 5.80 7.84 -3.96
N ILE A 26 4.49 7.60 -3.79
CA ILE A 26 3.48 7.71 -4.85
C ILE A 26 2.66 8.98 -4.65
N ARG A 27 2.43 9.70 -5.75
CA ARG A 27 1.73 10.98 -5.74
C ARG A 27 0.27 10.83 -6.17
N ALA A 28 -0.59 11.67 -5.60
CA ALA A 28 -1.94 11.88 -6.12
C ALA A 28 -1.86 12.54 -7.50
N ASN A 29 -2.66 12.05 -8.45
CA ASN A 29 -2.80 12.64 -9.78
C ASN A 29 -4.26 13.06 -9.99
N ILE A 30 -4.60 14.25 -9.53
CA ILE A 30 -5.99 14.75 -9.47
C ILE A 30 -6.10 16.13 -10.13
N ASP A 31 -7.31 16.49 -10.56
CA ASP A 31 -7.57 17.81 -11.17
C ASP A 31 -7.98 18.86 -10.14
N GLU A 32 -8.71 18.43 -9.10
CA GLU A 32 -9.20 19.29 -8.02
C GLU A 32 -8.83 18.69 -6.66
N PRO A 33 -8.58 19.53 -5.63
CA PRO A 33 -8.32 19.03 -4.28
C PRO A 33 -9.44 18.16 -3.74
N ILE A 34 -9.06 17.06 -3.08
CA ILE A 34 -10.00 16.16 -2.42
C ILE A 34 -10.05 16.51 -0.94
N MET A 35 -11.22 16.95 -0.47
CA MET A 35 -11.51 17.02 0.96
C MET A 35 -11.90 15.62 1.46
N LEU A 36 -11.19 15.14 2.48
CA LEU A 36 -11.40 13.86 3.12
C LEU A 36 -11.79 14.10 4.59
N LYS A 37 -13.09 14.01 4.88
CA LYS A 37 -13.63 14.21 6.22
C LYS A 37 -13.26 13.05 7.16
N SER A 38 -13.43 13.26 8.46
CA SER A 38 -13.31 12.19 9.45
C SER A 38 -14.12 10.96 9.05
N LEU A 39 -13.48 9.80 9.06
CA LEU A 39 -13.99 8.48 8.67
C LEU A 39 -14.44 8.35 7.20
N GLU A 40 -14.19 9.36 6.37
CA GLU A 40 -14.41 9.28 4.92
C GLU A 40 -13.28 8.49 4.26
N ARG A 41 -13.62 7.80 3.17
CA ARG A 41 -12.68 7.09 2.31
C ARG A 41 -12.86 7.49 0.86
N LYS A 42 -11.76 7.66 0.14
CA LYS A 42 -11.77 7.97 -1.30
C LYS A 42 -10.69 7.20 -2.04
N LEU A 43 -11.03 6.78 -3.25
CA LEU A 43 -10.06 6.27 -4.22
C LEU A 43 -9.36 7.48 -4.85
N VAL A 44 -8.04 7.56 -4.70
CA VAL A 44 -7.21 8.61 -5.28
C VAL A 44 -6.41 8.01 -6.44
N PRO A 45 -6.62 8.48 -7.68
CA PRO A 45 -5.85 8.03 -8.85
C PRO A 45 -4.39 8.47 -8.75
N THR A 46 -3.50 7.70 -9.37
CA THR A 46 -2.05 7.97 -9.38
C THR A 46 -1.50 8.26 -10.77
N GLY A 47 -2.25 7.92 -11.82
CA GLY A 47 -1.80 7.95 -13.21
C GLY A 47 -0.72 6.92 -13.53
N LEU A 48 -0.44 5.96 -12.64
CA LEU A 48 0.60 4.95 -12.80
C LEU A 48 -0.01 3.59 -13.16
N PHE A 49 0.65 2.90 -14.06
CA PHE A 49 0.32 1.54 -14.50
C PHE A 49 1.62 0.75 -14.51
N ILE A 50 1.63 -0.45 -13.92
CA ILE A 50 2.85 -1.25 -13.81
C ILE A 50 2.66 -2.63 -14.41
N GLU A 51 3.78 -3.24 -14.78
CA GLU A 51 3.88 -4.65 -15.11
C GLU A 51 4.99 -5.24 -14.25
N LEU A 52 4.58 -6.10 -13.32
CA LEU A 52 5.49 -6.82 -12.45
C LEU A 52 5.81 -8.19 -13.06
N PRO A 53 7.01 -8.74 -12.79
CA PRO A 53 7.31 -10.13 -13.11
C PRO A 53 6.52 -11.09 -12.20
N ASP A 54 6.26 -12.31 -12.69
CA ASP A 54 5.66 -13.38 -11.89
C ASP A 54 6.47 -13.66 -10.61
N GLY A 55 5.77 -14.00 -9.53
CA GLY A 55 6.37 -14.19 -8.19
C GLY A 55 6.64 -12.90 -7.42
N TYR A 56 6.09 -11.77 -7.88
CA TYR A 56 6.17 -10.48 -7.19
C TYR A 56 4.79 -9.83 -7.07
N GLU A 57 4.63 -9.03 -6.02
CA GLU A 57 3.52 -8.10 -5.85
C GLU A 57 4.09 -6.69 -5.59
N ALA A 58 3.27 -5.66 -5.81
CA ALA A 58 3.53 -4.35 -5.24
C ALA A 58 2.58 -4.08 -4.08
N GLN A 59 3.12 -3.62 -2.96
CA GLN A 59 2.39 -3.29 -1.75
C GLN A 59 2.31 -1.77 -1.57
N MET A 60 1.10 -1.24 -1.58
CA MET A 60 0.81 0.15 -1.26
C MET A 60 0.69 0.29 0.26
N ARG A 61 1.61 1.06 0.86
CA ARG A 61 1.71 1.23 2.32
C ARG A 61 1.54 2.71 2.72
N PRO A 62 0.98 3.00 3.90
CA PRO A 62 0.92 4.35 4.45
C PRO A 62 2.30 4.97 4.63
N ARG A 63 2.37 6.30 4.56
CA ARG A 63 3.55 7.07 4.95
C ARG A 63 3.41 7.45 6.43
N SER A 64 4.44 7.20 7.23
CA SER A 64 4.39 7.41 8.69
C SER A 64 4.03 8.83 9.09
N GLY A 65 4.52 9.83 8.35
CA GLY A 65 4.20 11.24 8.60
C GLY A 65 2.71 11.56 8.44
N LEU A 66 2.07 11.07 7.37
CA LEU A 66 0.63 11.25 7.15
C LEU A 66 -0.20 10.51 8.21
N ALA A 67 0.22 9.29 8.57
CA ALA A 67 -0.46 8.48 9.58
C ALA A 67 -0.41 9.13 10.97
N LEU A 68 0.77 9.62 11.39
CA LEU A 68 0.95 10.20 12.72
C LEU A 68 0.37 11.62 12.84
N ASN A 69 0.61 12.47 11.84
CA ASN A 69 0.30 13.89 11.95
C ASN A 69 -1.12 14.24 11.51
N GLU A 70 -1.69 13.47 10.58
CA GLU A 70 -2.99 13.78 9.94
C GLU A 70 -4.01 12.64 10.09
N GLY A 71 -3.63 11.52 10.70
CA GLY A 71 -4.50 10.35 10.83
C GLY A 71 -4.86 9.71 9.49
N ILE A 72 -4.09 9.97 8.43
CA ILE A 72 -4.34 9.42 7.09
C ILE A 72 -3.65 8.08 6.92
N THR A 73 -4.44 7.08 6.50
CA THR A 73 -3.93 5.75 6.16
C THR A 73 -4.61 5.21 4.91
N LEU A 74 -4.23 4.00 4.50
CA LEU A 74 -4.86 3.27 3.42
C LEU A 74 -5.84 2.26 4.02
N LEU A 75 -7.09 2.28 3.58
CA LEU A 75 -8.13 1.41 4.14
C LEU A 75 -7.80 -0.07 3.95
N ASN A 76 -7.16 -0.41 2.83
CA ASN A 76 -6.78 -1.77 2.47
C ASN A 76 -5.29 -2.05 2.74
N THR A 77 -4.63 -1.34 3.66
CA THR A 77 -3.17 -1.52 3.87
C THR A 77 -2.79 -2.91 4.41
N PRO A 78 -1.70 -3.53 3.89
CA PRO A 78 -1.01 -3.16 2.65
C PRO A 78 -1.89 -3.45 1.43
N GLY A 79 -2.05 -2.47 0.53
CA GLY A 79 -2.83 -2.65 -0.69
C GLY A 79 -2.04 -3.48 -1.70
N THR A 80 -2.55 -4.62 -2.13
CA THR A 80 -1.89 -5.53 -3.07
C THR A 80 -2.16 -5.13 -4.52
N ILE A 81 -1.10 -5.04 -5.31
CA ILE A 81 -1.14 -4.97 -6.77
C ILE A 81 -0.53 -6.24 -7.34
N ASP A 82 -1.36 -7.05 -8.01
CA ASP A 82 -0.99 -8.34 -8.58
C ASP A 82 -0.09 -8.20 -9.82
N ALA A 83 0.66 -9.27 -10.12
CA ALA A 83 1.62 -9.24 -11.22
C ALA A 83 0.99 -9.14 -12.61
N ASP A 84 -0.24 -9.62 -12.77
CA ASP A 84 -1.02 -9.58 -14.00
C ASP A 84 -1.92 -8.34 -14.11
N TYR A 85 -1.97 -7.49 -13.08
CA TYR A 85 -2.74 -6.25 -13.12
C TYR A 85 -2.11 -5.23 -14.08
N ARG A 86 -2.91 -4.68 -14.99
CA ARG A 86 -2.50 -3.63 -15.96
C ARG A 86 -3.37 -2.39 -15.92
N GLY A 87 -4.30 -2.31 -14.96
CA GLY A 87 -5.12 -1.13 -14.74
C GLY A 87 -4.35 -0.01 -14.06
N GLU A 88 -5.02 1.12 -13.84
CA GLU A 88 -4.43 2.23 -13.09
C GLU A 88 -4.30 1.83 -11.62
N ILE A 89 -3.16 2.15 -11.01
CA ILE A 89 -2.99 2.02 -9.57
C ILE A 89 -3.80 3.13 -8.89
N GLY A 90 -4.78 2.73 -8.09
CA GLY A 90 -5.54 3.64 -7.23
C GLY A 90 -5.22 3.41 -5.76
N VAL A 91 -5.28 4.48 -4.96
CA VAL A 91 -4.99 4.44 -3.52
C VAL A 91 -6.26 4.74 -2.74
N ILE A 92 -6.71 3.80 -1.90
CA ILE A 92 -7.92 4.00 -1.08
C ILE A 92 -7.50 4.67 0.24
N LEU A 93 -7.49 6.00 0.26
CA LEU A 93 -7.21 6.76 1.47
C LEU A 93 -8.42 6.74 2.41
N VAL A 94 -8.17 6.68 3.70
CA VAL A 94 -9.15 6.89 4.76
C VAL A 94 -8.57 7.85 5.80
N ASN A 95 -9.39 8.78 6.26
CA ASN A 95 -9.05 9.70 7.33
C ASN A 95 -9.59 9.17 8.67
N LEU A 96 -8.69 8.80 9.58
CA LEU A 96 -9.03 8.32 10.92
C LEU A 96 -8.89 9.41 11.99
N SER A 97 -8.55 10.65 11.62
CA SER A 97 -8.55 11.79 12.51
C SER A 97 -9.96 12.40 12.65
N HIS A 98 -10.09 13.39 13.53
CA HIS A 98 -11.31 14.19 13.68
C HIS A 98 -11.32 15.43 12.79
N GLU A 99 -10.19 15.79 12.19
CA GLU A 99 -10.03 16.97 11.34
C GLU A 99 -10.27 16.62 9.87
N VAL A 100 -10.64 17.61 9.06
CA VAL A 100 -10.73 17.40 7.61
C VAL A 100 -9.33 17.54 7.01
N THR A 101 -8.93 16.55 6.21
CA THR A 101 -7.66 16.60 5.46
C THR A 101 -7.93 16.95 4.00
N GLN A 102 -7.13 17.86 3.46
CA GLN A 102 -7.15 18.20 2.03
C GLN A 102 -6.00 17.48 1.33
N ILE A 103 -6.31 16.65 0.33
CA ILE A 103 -5.33 16.04 -0.57
C ILE A 103 -5.24 16.91 -1.83
N ASN A 104 -4.04 17.37 -2.16
CA ASN A 104 -3.76 18.16 -3.36
C ASN A 104 -3.14 17.30 -4.46
N ASP A 105 -3.22 17.80 -5.68
CA ASP A 105 -2.46 17.22 -6.79
C ASP A 105 -0.96 17.22 -6.48
N GLY A 106 -0.29 16.10 -6.74
CA GLY A 106 1.13 15.93 -6.50
C GLY A 106 1.52 15.59 -5.06
N ASP A 107 0.59 15.59 -4.11
CA ASP A 107 0.87 15.17 -2.73
C ASP A 107 1.33 13.72 -2.69
N ARG A 108 2.36 13.44 -1.89
CA ARG A 108 2.88 12.07 -1.70
C ARG A 108 1.98 11.35 -0.70
N ILE A 109 1.02 10.59 -1.20
CA ILE A 109 -0.08 10.02 -0.41
C ILE A 109 0.21 8.63 0.18
N CYS A 110 1.11 7.87 -0.43
CA CYS A 110 1.51 6.55 0.04
C CYS A 110 2.91 6.18 -0.46
N GLN A 111 3.39 4.99 -0.12
CA GLN A 111 4.62 4.44 -0.68
C GLN A 111 4.39 3.03 -1.23
N MET A 112 5.00 2.72 -2.36
CA MET A 112 4.93 1.40 -3.00
C MET A 112 6.20 0.60 -2.69
N VAL A 113 6.04 -0.58 -2.10
CA VAL A 113 7.14 -1.54 -1.83
C VAL A 113 6.96 -2.76 -2.73
N ILE A 114 8.01 -3.18 -3.42
CA ILE A 114 7.95 -4.41 -4.23
C ILE A 114 8.39 -5.58 -3.37
N ASN A 115 7.57 -6.63 -3.34
CA ASN A 115 7.81 -7.79 -2.50
C ASN A 115 7.78 -9.07 -3.33
N LYS A 116 8.64 -10.04 -2.97
CA LYS A 116 8.58 -11.39 -3.55
C LYS A 116 7.46 -12.17 -2.85
N VAL A 117 6.68 -12.90 -3.62
CA VAL A 117 5.59 -13.77 -3.13
C VAL A 117 5.75 -15.17 -3.69
N GLU A 118 5.23 -16.15 -2.95
CA GLU A 118 5.16 -17.55 -3.37
C GLU A 118 3.68 -17.92 -3.55
N GLN A 119 3.36 -18.62 -4.64
CA GLN A 119 2.04 -19.22 -4.82
C GLN A 119 2.04 -20.59 -4.14
N ALA A 120 1.31 -20.72 -3.03
CA ALA A 120 1.24 -21.96 -2.28
C ALA A 120 0.28 -22.96 -2.94
N GLU A 121 0.69 -24.23 -3.00
CA GLU A 121 -0.22 -25.36 -3.21
C GLU A 121 -0.83 -25.75 -1.87
N LEU A 122 -2.15 -25.79 -1.78
CA LEU A 122 -2.86 -26.19 -0.57
C LEU A 122 -3.06 -27.71 -0.57
N ILE A 123 -2.60 -28.38 0.49
CA ILE A 123 -2.81 -29.80 0.74
C ILE A 123 -3.74 -29.95 1.95
N GLU A 124 -4.93 -30.50 1.73
CA GLU A 124 -5.93 -30.75 2.78
C GLU A 124 -5.55 -32.01 3.59
N VAL A 125 -5.56 -31.91 4.92
CA VAL A 125 -5.18 -32.98 5.86
C VAL A 125 -6.12 -33.00 7.08
N GLU A 126 -6.25 -34.16 7.74
CA GLU A 126 -7.09 -34.31 8.93
C GLU A 126 -6.45 -33.71 10.20
N GLU A 127 -5.12 -33.73 10.29
CA GLU A 127 -4.37 -33.24 11.46
C GLU A 127 -3.11 -32.46 11.05
N LEU A 128 -2.77 -31.43 11.84
CA LEU A 128 -1.53 -30.66 11.70
C LEU A 128 -0.49 -31.14 12.72
N GLY A 129 0.80 -30.99 12.40
CA GLY A 129 1.90 -31.30 13.33
C GLY A 129 1.96 -30.37 14.54
N GLU A 130 2.60 -30.83 15.62
CA GLU A 130 2.79 -30.05 16.85
C GLU A 130 3.96 -29.07 16.74
N THR A 131 3.84 -27.91 17.40
CA THR A 131 4.91 -26.91 17.53
C THR A 131 4.91 -26.32 18.93
N GLU A 132 6.02 -25.72 19.35
CA GLU A 132 6.14 -25.03 20.65
C GLU A 132 5.07 -23.93 20.82
N ARG A 133 4.72 -23.21 19.75
CA ARG A 133 3.67 -22.19 19.76
C ARG A 133 2.26 -22.80 19.80
N GLY A 134 2.06 -23.96 19.18
CA GLY A 134 0.77 -24.66 19.11
C GLY A 134 -0.37 -23.75 18.69
N ARG A 135 -1.42 -23.69 19.53
CA ARG A 135 -2.63 -22.85 19.31
C ARG A 135 -2.51 -21.41 19.85
N GLY A 136 -1.32 -20.98 20.27
CA GLY A 136 -1.08 -19.65 20.83
C GLY A 136 -1.16 -18.51 19.80
N GLY A 137 -2.12 -17.60 19.97
CA GLY A 137 -2.34 -16.41 19.14
C GLY A 137 -2.87 -15.21 19.94
N PHE A 138 -3.05 -14.04 19.31
CA PHE A 138 -3.68 -12.85 19.91
C PHE A 138 -3.10 -12.38 21.25
N GLY A 139 -1.79 -12.18 21.33
CA GLY A 139 -1.15 -11.70 22.57
C GLY A 139 -0.80 -12.79 23.59
N HIS A 140 -0.68 -14.05 23.15
CA HIS A 140 -0.32 -15.20 23.99
C HIS A 140 1.02 -15.08 24.75
N THR A 141 1.86 -14.09 24.44
CA THR A 141 3.11 -13.80 25.18
C THR A 141 2.96 -12.72 26.26
N GLY A 142 1.76 -12.13 26.40
CA GLY A 142 1.46 -11.11 27.41
C GLY A 142 2.24 -9.79 27.24
N LYS A 143 1.66 -8.70 27.76
CA LYS A 143 2.39 -7.45 28.05
C LYS A 143 2.95 -7.59 29.47
N GLN A 144 4.26 -7.46 29.65
CA GLN A 144 4.79 -7.04 30.95
C GLN A 144 4.44 -5.58 31.20
#